data_AF-A0A8J1VMI8-F1
#
_entry.id   AF-A0A8J1VMI8-F1
#
_cell.length_a   1.000
_cell.length_b   1.000
_cell.length_c   1.000
_cell.angle_alpha   90.00
_cell.angle_beta   90.00
_cell.angle_gamma   90.00
#
_symmetry.space_group_name_H-M   'P 1'
#
loop_
_entity.id
_entity.type
_entity.pdbx_description
1 polymer ?
#
loop_
_entity_poly.entity_id
_entity_poly.type
_entity_poly.pdbx_seq_one_letter_code
_entity_poly.pdbx_strand_id
1 'polypeptide(L)'
;MSSNIDDATSPQYDPSSELVSPSGSSSYSSSSSSTRPRRRSKSKPWIIDELLPTPASRPGINKTNAETIRIIRRTASLGIVIVFLLSVVFLAGTEDTNQSGSDGLRRLFGSESDAVVEGANWTVQDEGEAAATPTGSVEFESDFERYTMLRTLTGKEFDASDISGTRVIFIGDIHGSFQPLLRLMKKLSYDEHVDHLIHVGDLVAKGPQSEQVVTWMNQRQIQGVRGNHDQPVVQWRAWMEWAGGVDWEGYVDSLAAENEEGPIKSLQQQGKMYPETWKWHGEHWKLARSLAKYNYLYLLELPLVLHIPSLHTIVVHAGLLPHDPRQSSSDVSQPLVSASSSNVETNIFRMSEEVSIILDVPQNQDPWTLLNMRSVYTTGKRKGKTTKSTRKGTPWSDVWKAEMERCNGPGKWFGEEMEEWTAEHDAEEDIETEIEEDEEVDELAGQDVRRALTSHMERDGSLPAINCSPVTVIYGHAAGRGLDIKPFTKGLDTGCYGRQLTALILGNTSGLEGQHVMVGEHRGLIVSEECGNNGT
;
A
#
# COMPACT_ATOMS: atom_id res chain seq x y z
N MET A 1 43.98 14.11 -54.35
CA MET A 1 44.50 15.47 -54.57
C MET A 1 44.92 15.98 -53.19
N SER A 2 46.10 15.59 -52.69
CA SER A 2 47.37 16.36 -52.70
C SER A 2 47.20 17.71 -51.99
N SER A 3 47.86 18.06 -50.87
CA SER A 3 49.30 17.97 -50.49
C SER A 3 49.46 18.16 -48.96
N ASN A 4 50.27 17.37 -48.22
CA ASN A 4 51.70 17.55 -47.79
C ASN A 4 52.03 18.94 -47.17
N ILE A 5 52.82 19.11 -46.09
CA ILE A 5 54.25 18.74 -45.90
C ILE A 5 54.64 18.83 -44.38
N ASP A 6 55.26 17.76 -43.82
CA ASP A 6 56.54 17.60 -43.08
C ASP A 6 57.27 18.83 -42.44
N ASP A 7 58.14 18.79 -41.42
CA ASP A 7 58.74 17.81 -40.48
C ASP A 7 59.70 18.63 -39.56
N ALA A 8 60.02 18.14 -38.34
CA ALA A 8 61.29 18.36 -37.60
C ALA A 8 61.22 17.98 -36.09
N THR A 9 61.64 16.73 -35.80
CA THR A 9 62.65 16.28 -34.80
C THR A 9 62.66 16.75 -33.31
N SER A 10 62.65 15.72 -32.45
CA SER A 10 62.86 15.55 -30.98
C SER A 10 64.30 15.94 -30.48
N PRO A 11 64.75 15.71 -29.20
CA PRO A 11 64.21 14.86 -28.12
C PRO A 11 64.36 15.31 -26.62
N GLN A 12 63.74 14.45 -25.79
CA GLN A 12 63.71 14.25 -24.33
C GLN A 12 64.91 14.67 -23.45
N TYR A 13 64.60 15.12 -22.22
CA TYR A 13 65.14 14.55 -20.97
C TYR A 13 64.38 15.05 -19.72
N ASP A 14 64.04 14.14 -18.80
CA ASP A 14 63.61 14.35 -17.40
C ASP A 14 64.65 13.57 -16.54
N PRO A 15 65.15 14.01 -15.36
CA PRO A 15 64.42 13.76 -14.11
C PRO A 15 64.69 14.73 -12.92
N SER A 16 63.68 14.87 -12.05
CA SER A 16 63.72 14.92 -10.56
C SER A 16 64.69 15.84 -9.79
N SER A 17 64.16 16.66 -8.87
CA SER A 17 64.53 16.66 -7.42
C SER A 17 63.84 17.77 -6.62
N GLU A 18 63.52 17.42 -5.37
CA GLU A 18 62.95 18.22 -4.27
C GLU A 18 63.78 19.46 -3.85
N LEU A 19 63.11 20.43 -3.17
CA LEU A 19 63.46 21.05 -1.87
C LEU A 19 63.10 22.56 -1.77
N VAL A 20 62.12 22.84 -0.88
CA VAL A 20 62.25 23.75 0.29
C VAL A 20 62.12 25.29 0.16
N SER A 21 61.23 25.82 1.04
CA SER A 21 61.20 27.14 1.75
C SER A 21 60.60 28.39 1.06
N PRO A 22 60.24 29.47 1.81
CA PRO A 22 59.63 29.54 3.16
C PRO A 22 58.56 30.67 3.33
N SER A 23 57.96 30.67 4.52
CA SER A 23 57.30 31.74 5.30
C SER A 23 57.18 33.19 4.76
N GLY A 24 55.98 33.77 4.92
CA GLY A 24 55.75 35.21 4.95
C GLY A 24 54.37 35.57 5.52
N SER A 25 54.35 36.21 6.69
CA SER A 25 53.18 36.72 7.41
C SER A 25 52.67 38.06 6.88
N SER A 26 51.35 38.27 6.85
CA SER A 26 50.75 39.58 7.14
C SER A 26 49.26 39.47 7.47
N SER A 27 48.82 40.33 8.37
CA SER A 27 47.51 40.43 9.00
C SER A 27 46.66 41.55 8.39
N TYR A 28 45.36 41.52 8.74
CA TYR A 28 44.28 42.49 8.53
C TYR A 28 43.55 42.48 7.17
N SER A 29 42.28 42.06 7.22
CA SER A 29 41.17 42.98 6.92
C SER A 29 39.83 42.44 7.44
N SER A 30 39.07 43.36 8.02
CA SER A 30 37.68 43.27 8.42
C SER A 30 36.75 43.22 7.21
N SER A 31 35.72 42.38 7.22
CA SER A 31 34.45 42.71 6.57
C SER A 31 33.27 42.00 7.24
N SER A 32 32.27 42.82 7.55
CA SER A 32 30.97 42.50 8.10
C SER A 32 30.10 41.77 7.07
N SER A 33 29.43 40.70 7.50
CA SER A 33 28.28 40.15 6.75
C SER A 33 27.03 40.14 7.62
N SER A 34 26.07 40.92 7.14
CA SER A 34 24.69 41.03 7.59
C SER A 34 23.98 39.67 7.50
N THR A 35 23.52 39.16 8.63
CA THR A 35 22.70 37.94 8.72
C THR A 35 21.23 38.34 8.73
N ARG A 36 20.50 38.07 7.63
CA ARG A 36 19.03 38.01 7.63
C ARG A 36 18.58 36.66 8.22
N PRO A 37 17.64 36.61 9.19
CA PRO A 37 17.18 35.34 9.74
C PRO A 37 16.22 34.63 8.76
N ARG A 38 16.58 33.40 8.37
CA ARG A 38 15.70 32.48 7.63
C ARG A 38 14.52 32.06 8.50
N ARG A 39 13.30 32.32 8.02
CA ARG A 39 12.03 31.78 8.55
C ARG A 39 12.10 30.25 8.59
N ARG A 40 11.99 29.67 9.80
CA ARG A 40 11.73 28.24 10.00
C ARG A 40 10.29 27.93 9.58
N SER A 41 10.14 27.04 8.60
CA SER A 41 8.89 26.32 8.34
C SER A 41 8.56 25.50 9.60
N LYS A 42 7.41 25.76 10.22
CA LYS A 42 6.85 24.91 11.27
C LYS A 42 6.04 23.81 10.58
N SER A 43 6.41 22.56 10.82
CA SER A 43 5.62 21.38 10.43
C SER A 43 4.24 21.42 11.10
N LYS A 44 3.20 21.01 10.37
CA LYS A 44 1.87 20.74 10.94
C LYS A 44 1.99 19.66 12.05
N PRO A 45 1.25 19.77 13.16
CA PRO A 45 1.27 18.77 14.24
C PRO A 45 0.58 17.47 13.80
N TRP A 46 0.91 16.39 14.50
CA TRP A 46 0.38 15.04 14.24
C TRP A 46 -1.03 14.90 14.84
N ILE A 47 -1.84 13.99 14.29
CA ILE A 47 -3.25 13.74 14.73
C ILE A 47 -3.38 13.42 16.23
N ILE A 48 -2.30 12.94 16.85
CA ILE A 48 -2.23 12.65 18.28
C ILE A 48 -2.09 13.89 19.17
N ASP A 49 -1.65 15.04 18.63
CA ASP A 49 -1.52 16.30 19.39
C ASP A 49 -2.87 17.02 19.57
N GLU A 50 -3.91 16.61 18.84
CA GLU A 50 -5.27 17.18 18.91
C GLU A 50 -6.15 16.48 19.96
N LEU A 51 -5.77 15.26 20.38
CA LEU A 51 -6.54 14.47 21.34
C LEU A 51 -6.17 14.73 22.81
N LEU A 52 -5.13 15.53 23.10
CA LEU A 52 -4.71 15.86 24.47
C LEU A 52 -4.07 17.28 24.52
N PRO A 53 -4.71 18.29 25.14
CA PRO A 53 -4.10 19.61 25.25
C PRO A 53 -2.87 19.58 26.17
N THR A 54 -1.69 19.88 25.61
CA THR A 54 -0.45 20.06 26.39
C THR A 54 -0.41 21.44 27.04
N PRO A 55 0.00 21.58 28.32
CA PRO A 55 0.34 22.88 28.90
C PRO A 55 1.63 23.43 28.28
N ALA A 56 1.68 24.74 28.02
CA ALA A 56 2.84 25.43 27.47
C ALA A 56 4.09 25.25 28.36
N SER A 57 5.14 24.63 27.83
CA SER A 57 6.43 24.46 28.51
C SER A 57 7.32 25.70 28.36
N ARG A 58 7.79 26.25 29.49
CA ARG A 58 8.88 27.23 29.57
C ARG A 58 10.23 26.61 29.13
N PRO A 59 11.18 27.40 28.59
CA PRO A 59 12.44 26.88 28.09
C PRO A 59 13.43 26.57 29.22
N GLY A 60 13.91 25.33 29.28
CA GLY A 60 15.05 24.92 30.12
C GLY A 60 14.85 23.55 30.79
N ILE A 61 14.90 22.45 30.03
CA ILE A 61 14.96 21.09 30.62
C ILE A 61 15.97 20.22 29.84
N ASN A 62 16.90 19.60 30.56
CA ASN A 62 18.00 18.76 30.08
C ASN A 62 17.55 17.44 29.42
N LYS A 63 18.39 16.90 28.53
CA LYS A 63 18.17 15.69 27.69
C LYS A 63 17.67 14.44 28.44
N THR A 64 17.99 14.30 29.73
CA THR A 64 17.59 13.14 30.54
C THR A 64 16.09 13.05 30.83
N ASN A 65 15.37 14.18 30.85
CA ASN A 65 13.91 14.16 31.09
C ASN A 65 13.10 13.83 29.84
N ALA A 66 13.66 13.99 28.63
CA ALA A 66 12.98 13.63 27.39
C ALA A 66 12.88 12.10 27.20
N GLU A 67 13.85 11.34 27.70
CA GLU A 67 13.80 9.88 27.73
C GLU A 67 12.76 9.37 28.74
N THR A 68 12.70 9.96 29.94
CA THR A 68 11.68 9.62 30.94
C THR A 68 10.26 9.92 30.46
N ILE A 69 10.05 11.05 29.77
CA ILE A 69 8.75 11.41 29.20
C ILE A 69 8.35 10.47 28.04
N ARG A 70 9.31 9.97 27.25
CA ARG A 70 9.04 8.93 26.22
C ARG A 70 8.71 7.57 26.84
N ILE A 71 9.39 7.18 27.92
CA ILE A 71 9.10 5.93 28.64
C ILE A 71 7.69 5.97 29.24
N ILE A 72 7.28 7.10 29.82
CA ILE A 72 5.93 7.30 30.36
C ILE A 72 4.86 7.26 29.24
N ARG A 73 5.15 7.81 28.06
CA ARG A 73 4.24 7.71 26.89
C ARG A 73 4.12 6.27 26.36
N ARG A 74 5.19 5.47 26.44
CA ARG A 74 5.20 4.06 26.01
C ARG A 74 4.48 3.13 27.00
N THR A 75 4.60 3.36 28.30
CA THR A 75 3.87 2.58 29.31
C THR A 75 2.37 2.92 29.35
N ALA A 76 1.99 4.18 29.10
CA ALA A 76 0.59 4.57 28.99
C ALA A 76 -0.10 3.96 27.75
N SER A 77 0.61 3.88 26.61
CA SER A 77 0.08 3.28 25.38
C SER A 77 -0.08 1.77 25.52
N LEU A 78 0.88 1.08 26.16
CA LEU A 78 0.78 -0.34 26.48
C LEU A 78 -0.37 -0.62 27.47
N GLY A 79 -0.57 0.27 28.46
CA GLY A 79 -1.68 0.18 29.40
C GLY A 79 -3.05 0.31 28.74
N ILE A 80 -3.21 1.19 27.75
CA ILE A 80 -4.47 1.36 27.00
C ILE A 80 -4.77 0.12 26.16
N VAL A 81 -3.76 -0.45 25.50
CA VAL A 81 -3.93 -1.68 24.70
C VAL A 81 -4.29 -2.87 25.60
N ILE A 82 -3.64 -3.00 26.77
CA ILE A 82 -3.97 -4.06 27.76
C ILE A 82 -5.39 -3.88 28.29
N VAL A 83 -5.81 -2.66 28.63
CA VAL A 83 -7.18 -2.39 29.10
C VAL A 83 -8.20 -2.70 28.00
N PHE A 84 -7.92 -2.35 26.75
CA PHE A 84 -8.79 -2.66 25.62
C PHE A 84 -8.91 -4.18 25.40
N LEU A 85 -7.79 -4.91 25.41
CA LEU A 85 -7.78 -6.37 25.28
C LEU A 85 -8.48 -7.07 26.45
N LEU A 86 -8.25 -6.62 27.68
CA LEU A 86 -8.95 -7.14 28.86
C LEU A 86 -10.45 -6.83 28.82
N SER A 87 -10.86 -5.68 28.26
CA SER A 87 -12.27 -5.33 28.09
C SER A 87 -12.96 -6.21 27.04
N VAL A 88 -12.26 -6.52 25.94
CA VAL A 88 -12.75 -7.44 24.90
C VAL A 88 -12.88 -8.87 25.43
N VAL A 89 -11.91 -9.34 26.21
CA VAL A 89 -11.96 -10.67 26.87
C VAL A 89 -13.04 -10.72 27.95
N PHE A 90 -13.22 -9.66 28.73
CA PHE A 90 -14.27 -9.57 29.75
C PHE A 90 -15.67 -9.54 29.11
N LEU A 91 -15.87 -8.78 28.03
CA LEU A 91 -17.12 -8.76 27.26
C LEU A 91 -17.43 -10.14 26.64
N ALA A 92 -16.41 -10.84 26.13
CA ALA A 92 -16.56 -12.20 25.61
C ALA A 92 -16.79 -13.26 26.69
N GLY A 93 -16.41 -12.99 27.95
CA GLY A 93 -16.56 -13.91 29.09
C GLY A 93 -17.84 -13.74 29.90
N THR A 94 -18.63 -12.69 29.64
CA THR A 94 -19.89 -12.44 30.36
C THR A 94 -21.16 -12.91 29.62
N GLU A 95 -21.03 -13.48 28.42
CA GLU A 95 -22.17 -14.10 27.72
C GLU A 95 -22.29 -15.59 28.08
N ASP A 96 -22.53 -15.86 29.36
CA ASP A 96 -23.19 -17.09 29.80
C ASP A 96 -23.75 -16.86 31.21
N THR A 97 -24.93 -16.22 31.30
CA THR A 97 -25.99 -16.49 32.29
C THR A 97 -27.17 -15.52 32.13
N ASN A 98 -28.31 -16.07 31.69
CA ASN A 98 -29.69 -15.66 31.95
C ASN A 98 -30.23 -14.27 31.52
N GLN A 99 -31.01 -14.34 30.44
CA GLN A 99 -32.36 -13.76 30.22
C GLN A 99 -32.66 -12.28 30.51
N SER A 100 -33.17 -11.64 29.45
CA SER A 100 -33.93 -10.39 29.37
C SER A 100 -33.11 -9.09 29.29
N GLY A 101 -32.84 -8.64 28.06
CA GLY A 101 -32.24 -7.33 27.80
C GLY A 101 -32.09 -6.99 26.32
N SER A 102 -33.10 -7.27 25.49
CA SER A 102 -33.15 -6.78 24.11
C SER A 102 -33.43 -5.27 24.09
N ASP A 103 -32.42 -4.43 24.35
CA ASP A 103 -32.50 -2.98 24.06
C ASP A 103 -31.16 -2.22 24.02
N GLY A 104 -30.01 -2.91 24.16
CA GLY A 104 -28.68 -2.25 24.18
C GLY A 104 -28.00 -2.03 22.83
N LEU A 105 -28.36 -2.78 21.78
CA LEU A 105 -27.65 -2.80 20.48
C LEU A 105 -28.40 -2.10 19.33
N ARG A 106 -29.63 -1.64 19.56
CA ARG A 106 -30.44 -0.91 18.57
C ARG A 106 -30.20 0.61 18.51
N ARG A 107 -29.28 1.15 19.33
CA ARG A 107 -28.91 2.58 19.33
C ARG A 107 -27.57 2.89 18.66
N LEU A 108 -26.82 1.89 18.20
CA LEU A 108 -25.53 2.05 17.52
C LEU A 108 -25.60 1.87 15.99
N PHE A 109 -26.68 1.28 15.48
CA PHE A 109 -26.92 1.11 14.03
C PHE A 109 -28.34 1.62 13.71
N GLY A 110 -28.45 2.86 13.24
CA GLY A 110 -29.71 3.45 12.82
C GLY A 110 -30.09 3.02 11.41
N SER A 111 -31.35 2.61 11.22
CA SER A 111 -32.03 2.60 9.94
C SER A 111 -33.43 3.22 10.10
N GLU A 112 -33.64 4.25 9.27
CA GLU A 112 -34.86 4.83 8.68
C GLU A 112 -36.11 5.24 9.48
N SER A 113 -36.41 6.55 9.32
CA SER A 113 -37.70 7.27 9.13
C SER A 113 -38.95 6.89 9.93
N ASP A 114 -39.46 7.83 10.73
CA ASP A 114 -40.70 8.60 10.42
C ASP A 114 -41.05 9.65 11.51
N ALA A 115 -41.78 10.69 11.09
CA ALA A 115 -42.57 11.67 11.88
C ALA A 115 -41.82 12.80 12.63
N VAL A 116 -41.91 14.07 12.20
CA VAL A 116 -42.99 15.09 12.37
C VAL A 116 -42.92 15.88 13.70
N VAL A 117 -42.49 17.15 13.53
CA VAL A 117 -42.95 18.44 14.13
C VAL A 117 -42.84 18.72 15.64
N GLU A 118 -42.59 20.01 15.91
CA GLU A 118 -42.57 20.80 17.16
C GLU A 118 -41.19 20.89 17.83
N GLY A 119 -40.52 22.04 17.89
CA GLY A 119 -41.03 23.38 18.14
C GLY A 119 -40.33 23.89 19.41
N ALA A 120 -39.17 24.54 19.27
CA ALA A 120 -38.53 25.24 20.38
C ALA A 120 -37.67 26.40 19.88
N ASN A 121 -38.35 27.55 19.86
CA ASN A 121 -37.85 28.89 19.74
C ASN A 121 -36.89 29.23 20.90
N TRP A 122 -35.66 29.69 20.63
CA TRP A 122 -34.91 30.51 21.58
C TRP A 122 -34.21 31.66 20.86
N THR A 123 -34.40 32.80 21.49
CA THR A 123 -34.25 34.18 21.04
C THR A 123 -32.80 34.64 20.90
N VAL A 124 -32.58 35.45 19.87
CA VAL A 124 -31.39 36.29 19.66
C VAL A 124 -31.23 37.29 20.80
N GLN A 125 -30.04 37.37 21.39
CA GLN A 125 -29.53 38.59 22.01
C GLN A 125 -28.19 38.92 21.37
N ASP A 126 -28.17 40.13 20.84
CA ASP A 126 -27.13 40.79 20.07
C ASP A 126 -26.51 41.84 21.00
N GLU A 127 -25.22 41.70 21.33
CA GLU A 127 -24.38 42.82 21.76
C GLU A 127 -22.99 42.63 21.13
N GLY A 128 -22.60 43.61 20.32
CA GLY A 128 -21.51 43.50 19.37
C GLY A 128 -20.13 43.74 19.94
N GLU A 129 -19.16 43.07 19.31
CA GLU A 129 -17.78 43.54 19.25
C GLU A 129 -17.21 43.18 17.87
N ALA A 130 -16.81 44.20 17.12
CA ALA A 130 -16.32 44.08 15.76
C ALA A 130 -14.97 43.33 15.72
N ALA A 131 -15.02 42.02 15.50
CA ALA A 131 -13.85 41.20 15.19
C ALA A 131 -13.85 40.88 13.69
N ALA A 132 -12.73 41.22 13.04
CA ALA A 132 -12.49 41.08 11.61
C ALA A 132 -12.98 39.75 11.05
N THR A 133 -13.78 39.81 9.98
CA THR A 133 -14.06 38.69 9.09
C THR A 133 -12.76 37.99 8.73
N PRO A 134 -12.56 36.70 9.09
CA PRO A 134 -11.59 35.90 8.41
C PRO A 134 -12.17 35.62 7.03
N THR A 135 -11.78 36.43 6.04
CA THR A 135 -11.80 36.03 4.64
C THR A 135 -10.73 34.94 4.45
N GLY A 136 -10.97 33.79 5.07
CA GLY A 136 -10.37 32.54 4.70
C GLY A 136 -11.44 31.80 3.95
N SER A 137 -11.29 31.67 2.63
CA SER A 137 -11.91 30.58 1.91
C SER A 137 -11.51 29.31 2.63
N VAL A 138 -12.40 28.77 3.46
CA VAL A 138 -12.33 27.38 3.85
C VAL A 138 -12.62 26.65 2.55
N GLU A 139 -11.57 26.35 1.79
CA GLU A 139 -11.63 25.29 0.79
C GLU A 139 -12.08 24.06 1.59
N PHE A 140 -13.36 23.71 1.43
CA PHE A 140 -13.82 22.40 1.82
C PHE A 140 -13.05 21.43 0.93
N GLU A 141 -11.91 20.96 1.41
CA GLU A 141 -11.17 19.86 0.81
C GLU A 141 -12.04 18.62 1.02
N SER A 142 -12.97 18.44 0.10
CA SER A 142 -13.88 17.31 0.08
C SER A 142 -13.04 16.05 -0.10
N ASP A 143 -12.98 15.24 0.95
CA ASP A 143 -12.27 13.97 0.93
C ASP A 143 -12.98 12.97 0.00
N PHE A 144 -12.54 12.94 -1.25
CA PHE A 144 -12.96 11.96 -2.26
C PHE A 144 -12.18 10.65 -2.17
N GLU A 145 -11.17 10.57 -1.30
CA GLU A 145 -10.27 9.43 -1.25
C GLU A 145 -10.92 8.22 -0.56
N ARG A 146 -11.67 8.44 0.52
CA ARG A 146 -12.51 7.41 1.17
C ARG A 146 -11.78 6.08 1.41
N TYR A 147 -10.57 6.16 1.96
CA TYR A 147 -9.77 4.98 2.25
C TYR A 147 -10.24 4.26 3.52
N THR A 148 -10.34 2.94 3.42
CA THR A 148 -10.32 2.04 4.58
C THR A 148 -8.94 1.42 4.63
N MET A 149 -8.11 1.79 5.61
CA MET A 149 -6.69 1.38 5.61
C MET A 149 -6.51 -0.13 5.85
N LEU A 150 -7.17 -0.67 6.88
CA LEU A 150 -6.93 -2.04 7.36
C LEU A 150 -8.27 -2.70 7.71
N ARG A 151 -8.41 -3.96 7.30
CA ARG A 151 -9.41 -4.88 7.85
C ARG A 151 -8.71 -6.17 8.28
N THR A 152 -9.09 -6.68 9.44
CA THR A 152 -8.60 -7.97 9.94
C THR A 152 -9.74 -8.98 9.92
N LEU A 153 -9.56 -10.11 9.24
CA LEU A 153 -10.52 -11.22 9.28
C LEU A 153 -10.32 -12.00 10.58
N THR A 154 -11.33 -11.99 11.43
CA THR A 154 -11.27 -12.69 12.72
C THR A 154 -11.45 -14.19 12.54
N GLY A 155 -11.00 -14.99 13.52
CA GLY A 155 -11.20 -16.45 13.50
C GLY A 155 -12.68 -16.89 13.45
N LYS A 156 -13.63 -15.99 13.77
CA LYS A 156 -15.06 -16.25 13.61
C LYS A 156 -15.54 -16.11 12.17
N GLU A 157 -14.93 -15.18 11.43
CA GLU A 157 -15.24 -14.97 10.01
C GLU A 157 -14.50 -15.99 9.14
N PHE A 158 -13.30 -16.37 9.55
CA PHE A 158 -12.42 -17.20 8.77
C PHE A 158 -11.32 -17.86 9.63
N ASP A 159 -11.28 -19.20 9.65
CA ASP A 159 -10.28 -19.99 10.38
C ASP A 159 -9.50 -20.92 9.45
N ALA A 160 -8.18 -20.73 9.41
CA ALA A 160 -7.25 -21.53 8.63
C ALA A 160 -7.05 -22.95 9.15
N SER A 161 -7.43 -23.22 10.40
CA SER A 161 -7.26 -24.54 11.01
C SER A 161 -8.08 -25.63 10.32
N ASP A 162 -9.15 -25.23 9.60
CA ASP A 162 -10.06 -26.12 8.88
C ASP A 162 -9.89 -26.10 7.34
N ILE A 163 -8.71 -25.73 6.85
CA ILE A 163 -8.37 -25.83 5.41
C ILE A 163 -8.38 -27.30 4.90
N SER A 164 -8.52 -28.28 5.81
CA SER A 164 -8.73 -29.68 5.43
C SER A 164 -10.14 -29.97 4.90
N GLY A 165 -11.15 -29.19 5.34
CA GLY A 165 -12.55 -29.32 4.92
C GLY A 165 -13.04 -28.23 3.96
N THR A 166 -12.31 -27.12 3.85
CA THR A 166 -12.64 -25.95 3.01
C THR A 166 -11.45 -25.55 2.13
N ARG A 167 -11.70 -24.83 1.03
CA ARG A 167 -10.62 -24.26 0.20
C ARG A 167 -10.58 -22.75 0.34
N VAL A 168 -9.38 -22.20 0.31
CA VAL A 168 -9.15 -20.76 0.27
C VAL A 168 -8.51 -20.43 -1.05
N ILE A 169 -9.14 -19.54 -1.81
CA ILE A 169 -8.76 -19.19 -3.18
C ILE A 169 -8.44 -17.71 -3.19
N PHE A 170 -7.19 -17.36 -3.48
CA PHE A 170 -6.78 -15.99 -3.76
C PHE A 170 -6.76 -15.78 -5.27
N ILE A 171 -7.38 -14.72 -5.79
CA ILE A 171 -7.44 -14.43 -7.22
C ILE A 171 -6.76 -13.10 -7.55
N GLY A 172 -5.97 -13.09 -8.62
CA GLY A 172 -5.24 -11.94 -9.16
C GLY A 172 -6.14 -10.86 -9.78
N ASP A 173 -5.50 -9.88 -10.42
CA ASP A 173 -6.13 -8.71 -11.05
C ASP A 173 -7.03 -9.15 -12.22
N ILE A 174 -8.34 -8.88 -12.09
CA ILE A 174 -9.37 -9.36 -13.03
C ILE A 174 -9.60 -8.38 -14.16
N HIS A 175 -9.55 -7.07 -13.87
CA HIS A 175 -9.66 -6.02 -14.88
C HIS A 175 -10.87 -6.18 -15.82
N GLY A 176 -12.07 -6.38 -15.28
CA GLY A 176 -13.28 -6.50 -16.10
C GLY A 176 -13.33 -7.73 -17.01
N SER A 177 -12.42 -8.69 -16.85
CA SER A 177 -12.36 -9.93 -17.62
C SER A 177 -13.30 -11.00 -17.06
N PHE A 178 -14.60 -10.79 -17.25
CA PHE A 178 -15.64 -11.64 -16.65
C PHE A 178 -15.68 -13.06 -17.21
N GLN A 179 -15.47 -13.25 -18.52
CA GLN A 179 -15.44 -14.61 -19.09
C GLN A 179 -14.25 -15.44 -18.57
N PRO A 180 -13.00 -14.92 -18.53
CA PRO A 180 -11.89 -15.62 -17.88
C PRO A 180 -12.15 -15.96 -16.42
N LEU A 181 -12.77 -15.06 -15.65
CA LEU A 181 -13.20 -15.34 -14.27
C LEU A 181 -14.12 -16.57 -14.22
N LEU A 182 -15.17 -16.63 -15.04
CA LEU A 182 -16.09 -17.75 -15.06
C LEU A 182 -15.42 -19.07 -15.49
N ARG A 183 -14.50 -19.02 -16.47
CA ARG A 183 -13.72 -20.20 -16.89
C ARG A 183 -12.84 -20.72 -15.77
N LEU A 184 -12.15 -19.83 -15.05
CA LEU A 184 -11.33 -20.20 -13.91
C LEU A 184 -12.18 -20.79 -12.77
N MET A 185 -13.30 -20.15 -12.42
CA MET A 185 -14.20 -20.69 -11.39
C MET A 185 -14.74 -22.08 -11.77
N LYS A 186 -15.08 -22.29 -13.05
CA LYS A 186 -15.48 -23.61 -13.56
C LYS A 186 -14.34 -24.63 -13.48
N LYS A 187 -13.12 -24.25 -13.85
CA LYS A 187 -11.92 -25.11 -13.78
C LYS A 187 -11.65 -25.56 -12.35
N LEU A 188 -11.83 -24.65 -11.39
CA LEU A 188 -11.67 -24.95 -9.96
C LEU A 188 -12.85 -25.73 -9.37
N SER A 189 -13.95 -25.89 -10.11
CA SER A 189 -15.24 -26.35 -9.56
C SER A 189 -15.60 -25.56 -8.30
N TYR A 190 -15.53 -24.23 -8.38
CA TYR A 190 -15.76 -23.32 -7.26
C TYR A 190 -17.18 -23.47 -6.70
N ASP A 191 -17.28 -23.60 -5.38
CA ASP A 191 -18.53 -23.67 -4.62
C ASP A 191 -18.58 -22.55 -3.58
N GLU A 192 -19.49 -21.60 -3.75
CA GLU A 192 -19.64 -20.44 -2.86
C GLU A 192 -20.10 -20.78 -1.43
N HIS A 193 -20.55 -22.01 -1.19
CA HIS A 193 -20.95 -22.48 0.14
C HIS A 193 -19.82 -23.14 0.94
N VAL A 194 -18.72 -23.51 0.27
CA VAL A 194 -17.60 -24.26 0.88
C VAL A 194 -16.27 -23.54 0.68
N ASP A 195 -16.09 -22.86 -0.44
CA ASP A 195 -14.84 -22.19 -0.79
C ASP A 195 -14.85 -20.71 -0.37
N HIS A 196 -13.77 -20.28 0.25
CA HIS A 196 -13.51 -18.89 0.55
C HIS A 196 -12.69 -18.26 -0.57
N LEU A 197 -13.30 -17.35 -1.34
CA LEU A 197 -12.61 -16.59 -2.38
C LEU A 197 -12.21 -15.20 -1.85
N ILE A 198 -10.98 -14.78 -2.18
CA ILE A 198 -10.40 -13.48 -1.81
C ILE A 198 -9.70 -12.87 -3.02
N HIS A 199 -9.98 -11.63 -3.40
CA HIS A 199 -9.31 -10.97 -4.53
C HIS A 199 -8.23 -9.96 -4.09
N VAL A 200 -7.18 -9.78 -4.90
CA VAL A 200 -6.07 -8.84 -4.63
C VAL A 200 -6.29 -7.42 -5.19
N GLY A 201 -7.49 -7.15 -5.72
CA GLY A 201 -7.91 -5.83 -6.22
C GLY A 201 -7.93 -5.76 -7.74
N ASP A 202 -8.08 -4.54 -8.27
CA ASP A 202 -8.15 -4.26 -9.70
C ASP A 202 -9.23 -5.11 -10.41
N LEU A 203 -10.45 -4.96 -9.91
CA LEU A 203 -11.63 -5.65 -10.45
C LEU A 203 -12.12 -5.00 -11.74
N VAL A 204 -11.90 -3.69 -11.89
CA VAL A 204 -12.43 -2.87 -12.99
C VAL A 204 -11.33 -2.39 -13.94
N ALA A 205 -11.77 -1.75 -15.04
CA ALA A 205 -10.94 -1.19 -16.11
C ALA A 205 -10.17 -2.21 -16.95
N LYS A 206 -9.63 -1.78 -18.10
CA LYS A 206 -8.98 -2.53 -19.18
C LYS A 206 -9.91 -3.50 -19.93
N GLY A 207 -10.59 -4.40 -19.23
CA GLY A 207 -11.50 -5.37 -19.83
C GLY A 207 -12.94 -4.87 -19.95
N PRO A 208 -13.75 -5.53 -20.81
CA PRO A 208 -15.05 -5.00 -21.25
C PRO A 208 -16.19 -5.15 -20.23
N GLN A 209 -16.04 -6.01 -19.21
CA GLN A 209 -17.16 -6.46 -18.37
C GLN A 209 -16.98 -6.12 -16.88
N SER A 210 -16.51 -4.90 -16.59
CA SER A 210 -16.28 -4.41 -15.21
C SER A 210 -17.52 -4.49 -14.32
N GLU A 211 -18.69 -4.07 -14.81
CA GLU A 211 -19.96 -4.13 -14.05
C GLU A 211 -20.31 -5.58 -13.68
N GLN A 212 -20.12 -6.54 -14.60
CA GLN A 212 -20.41 -7.96 -14.35
C GLN A 212 -19.46 -8.57 -13.32
N VAL A 213 -18.16 -8.23 -13.39
CA VAL A 213 -17.18 -8.66 -12.38
C VAL A 213 -17.58 -8.16 -11.00
N VAL A 214 -17.81 -6.85 -10.83
CA VAL A 214 -18.14 -6.29 -9.51
C VAL A 214 -19.49 -6.82 -9.01
N THR A 215 -20.48 -6.97 -9.88
CA THR A 215 -21.77 -7.59 -9.53
C THR A 215 -21.57 -9.01 -9.01
N TRP A 216 -20.76 -9.82 -9.70
CA TRP A 216 -20.50 -11.20 -9.32
C TRP A 216 -19.81 -11.32 -7.95
N MET A 217 -18.85 -10.43 -7.69
CA MET A 217 -18.14 -10.33 -6.40
C MET A 217 -19.07 -9.90 -5.27
N ASN A 218 -19.85 -8.85 -5.50
CA ASN A 218 -20.74 -8.29 -4.50
C ASN A 218 -21.89 -9.25 -4.14
N GLN A 219 -22.53 -9.90 -5.12
CA GLN A 219 -23.60 -10.86 -4.86
C GLN A 219 -23.16 -12.03 -3.96
N ARG A 220 -21.87 -12.36 -3.98
CA ARG A 220 -21.25 -13.41 -3.16
C ARG A 220 -20.56 -12.89 -1.91
N GLN A 221 -20.56 -11.57 -1.69
CA GLN A 221 -19.87 -10.91 -0.58
C GLN A 221 -18.38 -11.31 -0.49
N ILE A 222 -17.73 -11.42 -1.66
CA ILE A 222 -16.32 -11.83 -1.76
C ILE A 222 -15.45 -10.77 -1.09
N GLN A 223 -14.51 -11.22 -0.26
CA GLN A 223 -13.56 -10.37 0.44
C GLN A 223 -12.39 -10.00 -0.48
N GLY A 224 -11.70 -8.91 -0.18
CA GLY A 224 -10.52 -8.54 -0.94
C GLY A 224 -9.97 -7.19 -0.53
N VAL A 225 -9.11 -6.63 -1.38
CA VAL A 225 -8.53 -5.31 -1.21
C VAL A 225 -8.80 -4.42 -2.41
N ARG A 226 -8.74 -3.11 -2.22
CA ARG A 226 -8.92 -2.12 -3.29
C ARG A 226 -7.64 -1.99 -4.12
N GLY A 227 -7.78 -2.02 -5.44
CA GLY A 227 -6.68 -1.79 -6.38
C GLY A 227 -6.55 -0.36 -6.89
N ASN A 228 -5.49 -0.10 -7.65
CA ASN A 228 -5.18 1.23 -8.17
C ASN A 228 -6.05 1.63 -9.37
N HIS A 229 -6.73 0.68 -10.02
CA HIS A 229 -7.77 0.95 -11.01
C HIS A 229 -9.17 1.09 -10.37
N ASP A 230 -9.38 0.49 -9.19
CA ASP A 230 -10.63 0.65 -8.44
C ASP A 230 -10.72 2.04 -7.77
N GLN A 231 -9.61 2.52 -7.18
CA GLN A 231 -9.59 3.80 -6.43
C GLN A 231 -10.04 5.02 -7.27
N PRO A 232 -9.59 5.23 -8.52
CA PRO A 232 -10.07 6.35 -9.33
C PRO A 232 -11.58 6.30 -9.63
N VAL A 233 -12.18 5.10 -9.71
CA VAL A 233 -13.64 4.97 -9.88
C VAL A 233 -14.37 5.44 -8.63
N VAL A 234 -13.86 5.09 -7.44
CA VAL A 234 -14.42 5.54 -6.16
C VAL A 234 -14.37 7.06 -6.03
N GLN A 235 -13.20 7.62 -6.33
CA GLN A 235 -12.91 9.06 -6.37
C GLN A 235 -13.86 9.83 -7.30
N TRP A 236 -13.98 9.38 -8.56
CA TRP A 236 -14.87 10.02 -9.52
C TRP A 236 -16.32 9.97 -9.08
N ARG A 237 -16.79 8.82 -8.58
CA ARG A 237 -18.17 8.68 -8.14
C ARG A 237 -18.46 9.57 -6.92
N ALA A 238 -17.55 9.64 -5.96
CA ALA A 238 -17.67 10.54 -4.81
C ALA A 238 -17.74 12.02 -5.24
N TRP A 239 -16.92 12.43 -6.21
CA TRP A 239 -16.98 13.77 -6.78
C TRP A 239 -18.31 14.02 -7.51
N MET A 240 -18.79 13.08 -8.31
CA MET A 240 -20.06 13.21 -9.03
C MET A 240 -21.23 13.41 -8.07
N GLU A 241 -21.35 12.56 -7.05
CA GLU A 241 -22.43 12.63 -6.05
C GLU A 241 -22.34 13.92 -5.22
N TRP A 242 -21.15 14.39 -4.88
CA TRP A 242 -20.96 15.68 -4.20
C TRP A 242 -21.31 16.88 -5.11
N ALA A 243 -20.82 16.87 -6.35
CA ALA A 243 -20.96 17.99 -7.27
C ALA A 243 -22.41 18.15 -7.73
N GLY A 244 -23.11 17.06 -8.00
CA GLY A 244 -24.48 17.09 -8.50
C GLY A 244 -25.57 16.83 -7.45
N GLY A 245 -25.21 16.38 -6.24
CA GLY A 245 -26.15 16.15 -5.15
C GLY A 245 -27.15 15.03 -5.46
N VAL A 246 -28.43 15.27 -5.17
CA VAL A 246 -29.50 14.26 -5.34
C VAL A 246 -29.67 13.83 -6.79
N ASP A 247 -29.51 14.76 -7.73
CA ASP A 247 -29.63 14.51 -9.18
C ASP A 247 -28.24 14.58 -9.85
N TRP A 248 -27.28 13.87 -9.27
CA TRP A 248 -25.92 13.90 -9.79
C TRP A 248 -25.81 13.36 -11.21
N GLU A 249 -26.67 12.41 -11.58
CA GLU A 249 -26.73 11.85 -12.92
C GLU A 249 -27.10 12.91 -13.96
N GLY A 250 -28.21 13.63 -13.74
CA GLY A 250 -28.63 14.71 -14.62
C GLY A 250 -27.60 15.84 -14.68
N TYR A 251 -26.98 16.17 -13.53
CA TYR A 251 -25.91 17.16 -13.47
C TYR A 251 -24.71 16.76 -14.33
N VAL A 252 -24.18 15.54 -14.16
CA VAL A 252 -23.03 15.06 -14.91
C VAL A 252 -23.34 14.93 -16.40
N ASP A 253 -24.54 14.49 -16.76
CA ASP A 253 -24.98 14.39 -18.15
C ASP A 253 -25.07 15.77 -18.83
N SER A 254 -25.48 16.81 -18.08
CA SER A 254 -25.48 18.19 -18.57
C SER A 254 -24.07 18.70 -18.87
N LEU A 255 -23.07 18.30 -18.08
CA LEU A 255 -21.66 18.63 -18.31
C LEU A 255 -21.06 17.84 -19.47
N ALA A 256 -21.48 16.60 -19.68
CA ALA A 256 -20.93 15.73 -20.72
C ALA A 256 -21.37 16.12 -22.15
N ALA A 257 -22.47 16.87 -22.28
CA ALA A 257 -23.03 17.29 -23.57
C ALA A 257 -22.30 18.49 -24.22
N GLU A 258 -21.42 19.17 -23.48
CA GLU A 258 -20.70 20.35 -23.94
C GLU A 258 -19.25 20.02 -24.37
N ASN A 259 -18.63 20.91 -25.16
CA ASN A 259 -17.20 20.84 -25.44
C ASN A 259 -16.39 21.06 -24.15
N GLU A 260 -15.26 20.39 -23.95
CA GLU A 260 -14.54 20.35 -22.65
C GLU A 260 -14.29 21.73 -21.99
N GLU A 261 -14.11 22.79 -22.76
CA GLU A 261 -13.92 24.15 -22.23
C GLU A 261 -15.14 24.73 -21.50
N GLY A 262 -16.36 24.38 -21.90
CA GLY A 262 -17.61 24.86 -21.31
C GLY A 262 -17.83 24.34 -19.88
N PRO A 263 -17.83 23.01 -19.68
CA PRO A 263 -17.94 22.36 -18.38
C PRO A 263 -16.86 22.82 -17.41
N ILE A 264 -15.60 22.93 -17.85
CA ILE A 264 -14.49 23.36 -16.97
C ILE A 264 -14.74 24.78 -16.44
N LYS A 265 -15.15 25.73 -17.29
CA LYS A 265 -15.48 27.10 -16.86
C LYS A 265 -16.66 27.11 -15.89
N SER A 266 -17.68 26.31 -16.17
CA SER A 266 -18.86 26.17 -15.31
C SER A 266 -18.50 25.59 -13.93
N LEU A 267 -17.71 24.52 -13.90
CA LEU A 267 -17.21 23.89 -12.67
C LEU A 267 -16.35 24.86 -11.85
N GLN A 268 -15.48 25.63 -12.52
CA GLN A 268 -14.65 26.64 -11.86
C GLN A 268 -15.51 27.73 -11.20
N GLN A 269 -16.55 28.22 -11.89
CA GLN A 269 -17.47 29.21 -11.34
C GLN A 269 -18.28 28.66 -10.14
N GLN A 270 -18.59 27.36 -10.15
CA GLN A 270 -19.32 26.68 -9.08
C GLN A 270 -18.41 26.25 -7.91
N GLY A 271 -17.09 26.37 -8.03
CA GLY A 271 -16.15 25.85 -7.04
C GLY A 271 -16.14 24.32 -6.95
N LYS A 272 -16.48 23.62 -8.04
CA LYS A 272 -16.62 22.15 -8.11
C LYS A 272 -15.52 21.48 -8.91
N MET A 273 -14.34 22.10 -8.94
CA MET A 273 -13.19 21.56 -9.66
C MET A 273 -12.74 20.23 -9.06
N TYR A 274 -12.36 19.30 -9.93
CA TYR A 274 -11.68 18.06 -9.57
C TYR A 274 -10.15 18.23 -9.72
N PRO A 275 -9.33 17.36 -9.12
CA PRO A 275 -7.87 17.43 -9.25
C PRO A 275 -7.39 17.37 -10.70
N GLU A 276 -6.39 18.18 -11.07
CA GLU A 276 -5.85 18.25 -12.44
C GLU A 276 -5.28 16.92 -12.97
N THR A 277 -4.89 16.02 -12.06
CA THR A 277 -4.37 14.69 -12.39
C THR A 277 -5.46 13.72 -12.86
N TRP A 278 -6.73 14.03 -12.64
CA TRP A 278 -7.84 13.17 -13.01
C TRP A 278 -8.23 13.38 -14.47
N LYS A 279 -8.44 12.27 -15.19
CA LYS A 279 -8.78 12.29 -16.61
C LYS A 279 -10.29 12.37 -16.83
N TRP A 280 -10.78 13.57 -17.13
CA TRP A 280 -12.17 13.80 -17.53
C TRP A 280 -12.56 12.94 -18.75
N HIS A 281 -13.75 12.36 -18.75
CA HIS A 281 -14.24 11.43 -19.77
C HIS A 281 -13.31 10.22 -20.05
N GLY A 282 -12.33 9.98 -19.18
CA GLY A 282 -11.47 8.80 -19.21
C GLY A 282 -12.23 7.53 -18.84
N GLU A 283 -11.55 6.40 -18.92
CA GLU A 283 -12.12 5.09 -18.60
C GLU A 283 -12.71 5.04 -17.18
N HIS A 284 -11.95 5.45 -16.16
CA HIS A 284 -12.42 5.44 -14.78
C HIS A 284 -13.60 6.38 -14.54
N TRP A 285 -13.66 7.53 -15.23
CA TRP A 285 -14.80 8.44 -15.18
C TRP A 285 -16.06 7.77 -15.74
N LYS A 286 -15.95 7.11 -16.90
CA LYS A 286 -17.06 6.41 -17.55
C LYS A 286 -17.55 5.25 -16.69
N LEU A 287 -16.64 4.52 -16.07
CA LEU A 287 -16.97 3.48 -15.10
C LEU A 287 -17.70 4.06 -13.90
N ALA A 288 -17.17 5.12 -13.26
CA ALA A 288 -17.83 5.76 -12.11
C ALA A 288 -19.25 6.23 -12.43
N ARG A 289 -19.48 6.77 -13.63
CA ARG A 289 -20.79 7.21 -14.11
C ARG A 289 -21.77 6.05 -14.33
N SER A 290 -21.29 4.91 -14.83
CA SER A 290 -22.13 3.78 -15.26
C SER A 290 -22.30 2.67 -14.22
N LEU A 291 -21.36 2.56 -13.27
CA LEU A 291 -21.36 1.52 -12.24
C LEU A 291 -22.61 1.68 -11.35
N ALA A 292 -23.32 0.58 -11.13
CA ALA A 292 -24.49 0.61 -10.27
C ALA A 292 -24.12 0.96 -8.82
N LYS A 293 -25.05 1.62 -8.10
CA LYS A 293 -24.78 2.12 -6.74
C LYS A 293 -24.30 1.01 -5.78
N TYR A 294 -24.92 -0.17 -5.83
CA TYR A 294 -24.55 -1.29 -4.96
C TYR A 294 -23.13 -1.81 -5.26
N ASN A 295 -22.72 -1.80 -6.52
CA ASN A 295 -21.35 -2.15 -6.94
C ASN A 295 -20.33 -1.09 -6.54
N TYR A 296 -20.70 0.20 -6.62
CA TYR A 296 -19.89 1.28 -6.08
C TYR A 296 -19.67 1.14 -4.58
N LEU A 297 -20.72 0.85 -3.81
CA LEU A 297 -20.63 0.65 -2.36
C LEU A 297 -19.71 -0.52 -2.01
N TYR A 298 -19.77 -1.62 -2.77
CA TYR A 298 -18.82 -2.72 -2.62
C TYR A 298 -17.36 -2.26 -2.77
N LEU A 299 -17.03 -1.52 -3.85
CA LEU A 299 -15.66 -0.98 -4.02
C LEU A 299 -15.25 -0.01 -2.90
N LEU A 300 -16.20 0.77 -2.39
CA LEU A 300 -16.02 1.71 -1.29
C LEU A 300 -15.71 1.00 0.05
N GLU A 301 -16.21 -0.21 0.25
CA GLU A 301 -15.98 -1.00 1.48
C GLU A 301 -14.63 -1.75 1.47
N LEU A 302 -14.04 -1.96 0.29
CA LEU A 302 -12.76 -2.67 0.18
C LEU A 302 -11.62 -1.93 0.92
N PRO A 303 -10.90 -2.61 1.84
CA PRO A 303 -9.74 -2.06 2.52
C PRO A 303 -8.50 -2.00 1.60
N LEU A 304 -7.48 -1.24 1.99
CA LEU A 304 -6.17 -1.27 1.33
C LEU A 304 -5.30 -2.45 1.81
N VAL A 305 -5.50 -2.89 3.05
CA VAL A 305 -4.79 -4.01 3.68
C VAL A 305 -5.76 -5.04 4.26
N LEU A 306 -5.69 -6.24 3.69
CA LEU A 306 -6.27 -7.54 4.05
C LEU A 306 -5.52 -8.33 5.12
N HIS A 307 -5.72 -8.17 6.43
CA HIS A 307 -4.99 -9.00 7.42
C HIS A 307 -5.73 -10.29 7.79
N ILE A 308 -5.07 -11.44 7.67
CA ILE A 308 -5.62 -12.78 7.94
C ILE A 308 -4.73 -13.48 8.99
N PRO A 309 -4.97 -13.26 10.30
CA PRO A 309 -4.13 -13.78 11.37
C PRO A 309 -4.07 -15.31 11.40
N SER A 310 -5.16 -16.00 11.10
CA SER A 310 -5.21 -17.47 11.13
C SER A 310 -4.30 -18.12 10.07
N LEU A 311 -4.03 -17.43 8.94
CA LEU A 311 -3.05 -17.88 7.92
C LEU A 311 -1.66 -17.24 8.07
N HIS A 312 -1.50 -16.28 8.99
CA HIS A 312 -0.31 -15.43 9.07
C HIS A 312 0.03 -14.79 7.71
N THR A 313 -1.00 -14.22 7.11
CA THR A 313 -0.98 -13.69 5.75
C THR A 313 -1.57 -12.30 5.69
N ILE A 314 -0.96 -11.44 4.88
CA ILE A 314 -1.45 -10.09 4.59
C ILE A 314 -1.71 -9.98 3.08
N VAL A 315 -2.90 -9.56 2.70
CA VAL A 315 -3.27 -9.26 1.31
C VAL A 315 -3.17 -7.76 1.10
N VAL A 316 -2.49 -7.34 0.03
CA VAL A 316 -2.37 -5.94 -0.41
C VAL A 316 -2.46 -5.90 -1.92
N HIS A 317 -2.82 -4.76 -2.51
CA HIS A 317 -2.83 -4.69 -3.96
C HIS A 317 -1.41 -4.60 -4.55
N ALA A 318 -0.61 -3.59 -4.18
CA ALA A 318 0.71 -3.41 -4.79
C ALA A 318 1.87 -3.96 -3.97
N GLY A 319 1.95 -3.61 -2.68
CA GLY A 319 3.03 -4.07 -1.83
C GLY A 319 3.05 -3.48 -0.43
N LEU A 320 3.88 -4.08 0.41
CA LEU A 320 4.06 -3.73 1.83
C LEU A 320 5.55 -3.82 2.18
N LEU A 321 6.08 -2.89 2.96
CA LEU A 321 7.48 -2.95 3.41
C LEU A 321 7.57 -3.60 4.79
N PRO A 322 8.57 -4.48 5.04
CA PRO A 322 8.68 -5.18 6.32
C PRO A 322 9.32 -4.33 7.44
N HIS A 323 9.99 -3.23 7.08
CA HIS A 323 10.70 -2.33 7.98
C HIS A 323 10.81 -0.93 7.35
N ASP A 324 11.17 0.11 8.13
CA ASP A 324 11.45 1.45 7.59
C ASP A 324 12.81 1.45 6.87
N PRO A 325 12.84 1.51 5.52
CA PRO A 325 14.06 1.46 4.72
C PRO A 325 14.98 2.66 4.94
N ARG A 326 14.58 3.71 5.67
CA ARG A 326 15.46 4.86 5.98
C ARG A 326 16.45 4.55 7.09
N GLN A 327 16.14 3.55 7.91
CA GLN A 327 16.94 3.14 9.07
C GLN A 327 17.67 1.83 8.78
N SER A 328 18.47 1.34 9.72
CA SER A 328 19.00 -0.03 9.62
C SER A 328 17.86 -1.02 9.84
N SER A 329 17.84 -2.13 9.11
CA SER A 329 16.87 -3.22 9.34
C SER A 329 17.13 -3.96 10.66
N SER A 330 18.29 -3.73 11.30
CA SER A 330 18.59 -4.22 12.66
C SER A 330 18.38 -3.17 13.76
N ASP A 331 17.84 -1.99 13.41
CA ASP A 331 17.57 -0.95 14.40
C ASP A 331 16.47 -1.39 15.37
N VAL A 332 16.63 -1.09 16.66
CA VAL A 332 15.66 -1.46 17.72
C VAL A 332 14.29 -0.80 17.57
N SER A 333 14.19 0.23 16.74
CA SER A 333 12.92 0.89 16.39
C SER A 333 12.14 0.17 15.30
N GLN A 334 12.74 -0.82 14.61
CA GLN A 334 12.03 -1.59 13.59
C GLN A 334 10.97 -2.48 14.22
N PRO A 335 9.79 -2.67 13.57
CA PRO A 335 8.66 -3.39 14.14
C PRO A 335 9.05 -4.80 14.61
N LEU A 336 9.66 -5.59 13.71
CA LEU A 336 10.05 -6.98 13.98
C LEU A 336 11.20 -7.11 14.98
N VAL A 337 12.11 -6.14 15.04
CA VAL A 337 13.22 -6.15 16.02
C VAL A 337 12.68 -5.79 17.40
N SER A 338 11.78 -4.82 17.49
CA SER A 338 11.21 -4.37 18.77
C SER A 338 10.31 -5.44 19.41
N ALA A 339 9.54 -6.18 18.60
CA ALA A 339 8.65 -7.25 19.05
C ALA A 339 9.42 -8.46 19.61
N SER A 340 10.63 -8.69 19.10
CA SER A 340 11.48 -9.84 19.46
C SER A 340 12.00 -9.85 20.91
N SER A 341 11.85 -8.74 21.65
CA SER A 341 12.40 -8.53 23.00
C SER A 341 11.51 -9.01 24.16
N SER A 342 10.38 -9.67 23.86
CA SER A 342 9.34 -10.03 24.83
C SER A 342 9.21 -11.55 25.01
N ASN A 343 9.40 -12.05 26.23
CA ASN A 343 9.35 -13.50 26.58
C ASN A 343 7.95 -13.98 27.05
N VAL A 344 6.86 -13.72 26.31
CA VAL A 344 5.49 -14.12 26.70
C VAL A 344 4.70 -14.72 25.50
N GLU A 345 3.66 -15.52 25.77
CA GLU A 345 2.86 -16.40 24.88
C GLU A 345 2.84 -16.14 23.36
N THR A 346 3.20 -17.17 22.59
CA THR A 346 3.58 -17.15 21.17
C THR A 346 2.57 -16.59 20.17
N ASN A 347 1.25 -16.69 20.41
CA ASN A 347 0.24 -16.33 19.40
C ASN A 347 -0.22 -14.86 19.45
N ILE A 348 -0.33 -14.26 20.64
CA ILE A 348 -0.69 -12.83 20.78
C ILE A 348 0.43 -11.94 20.25
N PHE A 349 1.69 -12.36 20.43
CA PHE A 349 2.84 -11.65 19.88
C PHE A 349 2.88 -11.70 18.35
N ARG A 350 2.55 -12.83 17.72
CA ARG A 350 2.58 -12.93 16.26
C ARG A 350 1.59 -11.99 15.59
N MET A 351 0.38 -11.88 16.11
CA MET A 351 -0.59 -10.90 15.60
C MET A 351 -0.10 -9.46 15.82
N SER A 352 0.52 -9.17 16.97
CA SER A 352 1.11 -7.85 17.22
C SER A 352 2.29 -7.54 16.28
N GLU A 353 3.13 -8.52 15.96
CA GLU A 353 4.23 -8.41 15.00
C GLU A 353 3.69 -8.03 13.62
N GLU A 354 2.69 -8.79 13.13
CA GLU A 354 2.03 -8.57 11.84
C GLU A 354 1.42 -7.16 11.75
N VAL A 355 0.66 -6.75 12.77
CA VAL A 355 0.01 -5.43 12.81
C VAL A 355 1.04 -4.31 12.95
N SER A 356 2.15 -4.52 13.67
CA SER A 356 3.22 -3.51 13.79
C SER A 356 3.90 -3.23 12.46
N ILE A 357 4.07 -4.22 11.57
CA ILE A 357 4.57 -3.97 10.21
C ILE A 357 3.64 -3.02 9.47
N ILE A 358 2.33 -3.22 9.59
CA ILE A 358 1.32 -2.41 8.90
C ILE A 358 1.31 -0.97 9.46
N LEU A 359 1.35 -0.82 10.79
CA LEU A 359 1.13 0.46 11.47
C LEU A 359 2.40 1.31 11.68
N ASP A 360 3.53 0.67 11.97
CA ASP A 360 4.74 1.37 12.41
C ASP A 360 5.71 1.71 11.27
N VAL A 361 5.55 1.10 10.10
CA VAL A 361 6.34 1.43 8.91
C VAL A 361 5.70 2.61 8.18
N PRO A 362 6.35 3.79 8.10
CA PRO A 362 5.67 5.00 7.63
C PRO A 362 5.20 4.96 6.17
N GLN A 363 5.87 4.16 5.33
CA GLN A 363 5.49 3.93 3.94
C GLN A 363 4.21 3.09 3.83
N ASN A 364 3.93 2.20 4.78
CA ASN A 364 2.72 1.38 4.79
C ASN A 364 1.48 2.18 5.24
N GLN A 365 1.68 3.37 5.83
CA GLN A 365 0.63 4.31 6.18
C GLN A 365 0.25 5.26 5.03
N ASP A 366 0.93 5.17 3.88
CA ASP A 366 0.66 5.98 2.70
C ASP A 366 -0.19 5.18 1.69
N PRO A 367 -1.47 5.56 1.46
CA PRO A 367 -2.34 4.89 0.49
C PRO A 367 -1.73 4.81 -0.91
N TRP A 368 -1.00 5.86 -1.33
CA TRP A 368 -0.35 5.86 -2.64
C TRP A 368 0.66 4.73 -2.74
N THR A 369 1.43 4.48 -1.69
CA THR A 369 2.40 3.39 -1.63
C THR A 369 1.72 2.02 -1.70
N LEU A 370 0.68 1.77 -0.89
CA LEU A 370 -0.05 0.50 -0.88
C LEU A 370 -0.71 0.16 -2.22
N LEU A 371 -1.11 1.19 -2.98
CA LEU A 371 -1.75 1.06 -4.28
C LEU A 371 -0.76 1.04 -5.46
N ASN A 372 0.45 1.59 -5.33
CA ASN A 372 1.30 1.85 -6.52
C ASN A 372 2.75 1.37 -6.41
N MET A 373 3.21 0.88 -5.26
CA MET A 373 4.60 0.52 -5.07
C MET A 373 4.97 -0.75 -5.87
N ARG A 374 6.05 -0.66 -6.65
CA ARG A 374 6.72 -1.82 -7.26
C ARG A 374 8.11 -2.05 -6.72
N SER A 375 8.77 -0.96 -6.32
CA SER A 375 10.13 -0.96 -5.79
C SER A 375 10.32 0.17 -4.77
N VAL A 376 11.41 0.09 -4.00
CA VAL A 376 11.83 1.07 -3.00
C VAL A 376 13.32 1.39 -3.16
N TYR A 377 13.70 2.65 -2.98
CA TYR A 377 15.12 3.00 -2.95
C TYR A 377 15.70 2.60 -1.60
N THR A 378 16.60 1.63 -1.56
CA THR A 378 17.27 1.15 -0.33
C THR A 378 18.56 1.91 -0.01
N THR A 379 19.12 2.61 -1.01
CA THR A 379 20.38 3.36 -0.90
C THR A 379 20.29 4.75 -1.53
N GLY A 380 21.33 5.55 -1.34
CA GLY A 380 21.48 6.87 -1.95
C GLY A 380 20.56 7.96 -1.38
N LYS A 381 20.50 9.11 -2.07
CA LYS A 381 19.76 10.31 -1.61
C LYS A 381 18.25 10.11 -1.52
N ARG A 382 17.71 9.12 -2.23
CA ARG A 382 16.27 8.80 -2.27
C ARG A 382 15.89 7.66 -1.32
N LYS A 383 16.82 7.21 -0.47
CA LYS A 383 16.62 6.10 0.46
C LYS A 383 15.29 6.23 1.22
N GLY A 384 14.49 5.17 1.13
CA GLY A 384 13.17 5.01 1.70
C GLY A 384 12.00 5.61 0.94
N LYS A 385 12.22 6.20 -0.24
CA LYS A 385 11.13 6.58 -1.15
C LYS A 385 10.66 5.36 -1.95
N THR A 386 9.36 5.18 -2.07
CA THR A 386 8.72 4.15 -2.89
C THR A 386 8.56 4.64 -4.34
N THR A 387 8.42 3.69 -5.27
CA THR A 387 8.28 4.00 -6.70
C THR A 387 7.43 2.97 -7.42
N LYS A 388 6.64 3.44 -8.39
CA LYS A 388 5.88 2.61 -9.32
C LYS A 388 6.72 2.05 -10.48
N SER A 389 8.01 2.36 -10.53
CA SER A 389 8.90 1.87 -11.59
C SER A 389 9.41 0.47 -11.26
N THR A 390 9.32 -0.45 -12.21
CA THR A 390 9.95 -1.77 -12.12
C THR A 390 11.46 -1.72 -12.30
N ARG A 391 11.96 -0.71 -13.05
CA ARG A 391 13.38 -0.54 -13.41
C ARG A 391 14.21 0.26 -12.41
N LYS A 392 13.57 0.90 -11.41
CA LYS A 392 14.26 1.80 -10.46
C LYS A 392 14.05 1.33 -9.03
N GLY A 393 15.12 1.32 -8.24
CA GLY A 393 15.09 0.85 -6.85
C GLY A 393 15.10 -0.66 -6.76
N THR A 394 15.02 -1.18 -5.54
CA THR A 394 14.93 -2.61 -5.24
C THR A 394 13.47 -3.03 -5.21
N PRO A 395 13.06 -4.11 -5.90
CA PRO A 395 11.72 -4.66 -5.76
C PRO A 395 11.34 -4.85 -4.29
N TRP A 396 10.16 -4.40 -3.89
CA TRP A 396 9.76 -4.49 -2.49
C TRP A 396 9.67 -5.95 -2.03
N SER A 397 9.30 -6.87 -2.94
CA SER A 397 9.22 -8.31 -2.67
C SER A 397 10.60 -8.92 -2.33
N ASP A 398 11.69 -8.38 -2.89
CA ASP A 398 13.06 -8.76 -2.50
C ASP A 398 13.42 -8.25 -1.11
N VAL A 399 13.03 -7.02 -0.78
CA VAL A 399 13.23 -6.44 0.56
C VAL A 399 12.45 -7.26 1.59
N TRP A 400 11.23 -7.68 1.26
CA TRP A 400 10.41 -8.56 2.09
C TRP A 400 11.07 -9.91 2.31
N LYS A 401 11.48 -10.59 1.23
CA LYS A 401 12.17 -11.88 1.28
C LYS A 401 13.39 -11.81 2.20
N ALA A 402 14.28 -10.85 1.98
CA ALA A 402 15.51 -10.70 2.74
C ALA A 402 15.26 -10.46 4.24
N GLU A 403 14.19 -9.73 4.60
CA GLU A 403 13.86 -9.50 6.00
C GLU A 403 13.24 -10.74 6.66
N MET A 404 12.33 -11.43 5.97
CA MET A 404 11.68 -12.64 6.50
C MET A 404 12.65 -13.82 6.65
N GLU A 405 13.69 -13.92 5.82
CA GLU A 405 14.75 -14.93 5.98
C GLU A 405 15.52 -14.81 7.30
N ARG A 406 15.54 -13.59 7.89
CA ARG A 406 16.16 -13.32 9.20
C ARG A 406 15.30 -13.77 10.37
N CYS A 407 13.98 -13.93 10.19
CA CYS A 407 13.10 -14.46 11.22
C CYS A 407 13.45 -15.92 11.54
N ASN A 408 13.51 -16.30 12.82
CA ASN A 408 13.80 -17.68 13.26
C ASN A 408 12.69 -18.31 14.13
N GLY A 409 11.56 -17.63 14.27
CA GLY A 409 10.39 -18.10 15.01
C GLY A 409 9.57 -19.17 14.27
N PRO A 410 8.45 -19.61 14.87
CA PRO A 410 7.55 -20.62 14.31
C PRO A 410 6.97 -20.18 12.96
N GLY A 411 6.61 -21.16 12.12
CA GLY A 411 6.22 -20.90 10.73
C GLY A 411 7.40 -20.62 9.80
N LYS A 412 8.65 -20.83 10.21
CA LYS A 412 9.78 -20.83 9.27
C LYS A 412 9.81 -22.17 8.52
N TRP A 413 9.37 -22.18 7.26
CA TRP A 413 9.59 -23.33 6.38
C TRP A 413 10.93 -23.18 5.64
N PHE A 414 11.88 -24.04 6.00
CA PHE A 414 13.05 -24.31 5.15
C PHE A 414 12.73 -25.52 4.29
N GLY A 415 12.36 -25.29 3.03
CA GLY A 415 12.31 -26.34 2.03
C GLY A 415 13.45 -26.11 1.04
N GLU A 416 14.33 -27.10 0.88
CA GLU A 416 15.31 -27.16 -0.21
C GLU A 416 14.64 -27.27 -1.61
N GLU A 417 13.30 -27.27 -1.66
CA GLU A 417 12.45 -27.49 -2.85
C GLU A 417 11.45 -26.34 -3.10
N MET A 418 11.82 -25.08 -2.89
CA MET A 418 11.03 -23.95 -3.42
C MET A 418 11.83 -23.20 -4.48
N GLU A 419 11.57 -23.55 -5.74
CA GLU A 419 12.08 -22.79 -6.89
C GLU A 419 11.42 -21.41 -6.90
N GLU A 420 12.24 -20.37 -6.77
CA GLU A 420 11.80 -19.00 -7.01
C GLU A 420 11.42 -18.87 -8.49
N TRP A 421 10.21 -18.39 -8.75
CA TRP A 421 9.71 -18.27 -10.11
C TRP A 421 9.28 -16.83 -10.38
N THR A 422 9.91 -16.23 -11.37
CA THR A 422 9.59 -14.90 -11.90
C THR A 422 9.48 -15.05 -13.40
N ALA A 423 8.50 -14.43 -14.07
CA ALA A 423 8.35 -14.58 -15.52
C ALA A 423 9.58 -14.09 -16.33
N GLU A 424 10.53 -13.39 -15.70
CA GLU A 424 11.84 -13.08 -16.29
C GLU A 424 12.71 -14.33 -16.55
N HIS A 425 12.37 -15.51 -16.01
CA HIS A 425 13.07 -16.77 -16.28
C HIS A 425 12.65 -17.41 -17.62
N ASP A 426 11.48 -17.07 -18.15
CA ASP A 426 10.93 -17.64 -19.40
C ASP A 426 11.12 -16.71 -20.62
N ALA A 427 11.67 -15.51 -20.44
CA ALA A 427 11.79 -14.49 -21.50
C ALA A 427 13.17 -14.43 -22.19
N GLU A 428 14.01 -15.46 -22.04
CA GLU A 428 15.26 -15.59 -22.82
C GLU A 428 15.05 -16.16 -24.24
N GLU A 429 13.85 -16.62 -24.58
CA GLU A 429 13.46 -16.93 -25.96
C GLU A 429 12.28 -16.02 -26.36
N ASP A 430 12.41 -15.32 -27.49
CA ASP A 430 11.37 -14.52 -28.18
C ASP A 430 11.18 -13.03 -27.80
N ILE A 431 12.26 -12.22 -27.85
CA ILE A 431 12.12 -10.78 -28.20
C ILE A 431 13.05 -10.46 -29.39
N GLU A 432 12.62 -10.82 -30.59
CA GLU A 432 13.00 -10.11 -31.81
C GLU A 432 11.87 -9.12 -32.18
N THR A 433 12.23 -7.85 -32.37
CA THR A 433 11.43 -6.72 -32.92
C THR A 433 10.32 -6.19 -31.97
N GLU A 434 10.18 -4.91 -31.66
CA GLU A 434 10.49 -3.64 -32.34
C GLU A 434 11.04 -2.61 -31.33
N ILE A 435 12.20 -2.02 -31.64
CA ILE A 435 12.72 -0.82 -30.96
C ILE A 435 12.57 0.31 -31.98
N GLU A 436 11.59 1.20 -31.77
CA GLU A 436 11.67 2.55 -32.31
C GLU A 436 12.49 3.40 -31.35
N GLU A 437 13.49 4.05 -31.93
CA GLU A 437 14.50 4.89 -31.33
C GLU A 437 13.85 6.09 -30.62
N ASP A 438 14.17 6.30 -29.34
CA ASP A 438 14.67 7.60 -28.86
C ASP A 438 15.03 7.56 -27.37
N GLU A 439 16.15 8.22 -27.08
CA GLU A 439 16.78 8.56 -25.79
C GLU A 439 17.72 7.51 -25.15
N GLU A 440 18.99 7.93 -25.04
CA GLU A 440 20.16 7.25 -24.48
C GLU A 440 19.85 6.37 -23.26
N VAL A 441 19.99 5.07 -23.45
CA VAL A 441 19.92 4.05 -22.40
C VAL A 441 21.22 4.06 -21.61
N ASP A 442 21.16 4.46 -20.34
CA ASP A 442 22.23 4.18 -19.37
C ASP A 442 22.18 2.68 -19.04
N GLU A 443 22.95 1.91 -19.80
CA GLU A 443 22.88 0.45 -19.99
C GLU A 443 23.42 -0.38 -18.79
N LEU A 444 23.44 0.18 -17.57
CA LEU A 444 24.13 -0.45 -16.43
C LEU A 444 23.27 -0.73 -15.18
N ALA A 445 21.95 -0.52 -15.20
CA ALA A 445 21.15 -0.59 -13.99
C ALA A 445 20.56 -1.97 -13.62
N GLY A 446 20.48 -2.94 -14.55
CA GLY A 446 19.79 -4.22 -14.32
C GLY A 446 20.67 -5.30 -13.67
N GLN A 447 21.83 -5.58 -14.26
CA GLN A 447 22.76 -6.61 -13.75
C GLN A 447 23.50 -6.17 -12.48
N ASP A 448 23.74 -4.86 -12.31
CA ASP A 448 24.38 -4.33 -11.11
C ASP A 448 23.46 -4.32 -9.89
N VAL A 449 22.13 -4.46 -10.00
CA VAL A 449 21.25 -4.56 -8.83
C VAL A 449 21.28 -5.96 -8.22
N ARG A 450 21.23 -7.03 -9.03
CA ARG A 450 21.45 -8.41 -8.54
C ARG A 450 22.85 -8.55 -7.97
N ARG A 451 23.88 -8.00 -8.64
CA ARG A 451 25.27 -7.98 -8.17
C ARG A 451 25.47 -7.09 -6.94
N ALA A 452 24.73 -6.00 -6.80
CA ALA A 452 24.75 -5.15 -5.61
C ALA A 452 24.06 -5.83 -4.43
N LEU A 453 22.97 -6.59 -4.63
CA LEU A 453 22.36 -7.39 -3.58
C LEU A 453 23.25 -8.56 -3.16
N THR A 454 23.82 -9.34 -4.09
CA THR A 454 24.78 -10.40 -3.73
C THR A 454 26.06 -9.82 -3.12
N SER A 455 26.61 -8.73 -3.65
CA SER A 455 27.82 -8.11 -3.05
C SER A 455 27.56 -7.33 -1.75
N HIS A 456 26.32 -6.90 -1.46
CA HIS A 456 25.96 -6.42 -0.11
C HIS A 456 25.68 -7.57 0.86
N MET A 457 25.11 -8.69 0.40
CA MET A 457 24.87 -9.89 1.21
C MET A 457 26.17 -10.65 1.52
N GLU A 458 27.20 -10.55 0.67
CA GLU A 458 28.50 -11.20 0.85
C GLU A 458 29.55 -10.34 1.58
N ARG A 459 29.33 -9.02 1.74
CA ARG A 459 30.31 -8.12 2.40
C ARG A 459 29.99 -7.72 3.83
N ASP A 460 28.83 -8.08 4.36
CA ASP A 460 28.52 -7.92 5.77
C ASP A 460 28.31 -9.32 6.34
N GLY A 461 28.96 -9.65 7.45
CA GLY A 461 28.68 -10.92 8.14
C GLY A 461 27.17 -11.06 8.30
N SER A 462 26.64 -12.26 8.03
CA SER A 462 25.19 -12.55 8.00
C SER A 462 24.42 -11.69 9.02
N LEU A 463 23.54 -10.81 8.53
CA LEU A 463 22.73 -9.94 9.39
C LEU A 463 22.11 -10.75 10.54
N PRO A 464 22.03 -10.19 11.75
CA PRO A 464 21.57 -10.93 12.91
C PRO A 464 20.15 -11.45 12.69
N ALA A 465 19.95 -12.71 13.07
CA ALA A 465 18.63 -13.32 13.13
C ALA A 465 17.74 -12.53 14.09
N ILE A 466 16.46 -12.40 13.74
CA ILE A 466 15.44 -11.73 14.54
C ILE A 466 14.53 -12.82 15.10
N ASN A 467 14.22 -12.74 16.39
CA ASN A 467 13.19 -13.57 17.01
C ASN A 467 11.79 -13.06 16.64
N CYS A 468 11.40 -13.31 15.38
CA CYS A 468 10.10 -13.01 14.80
C CYS A 468 9.58 -14.24 14.05
N SER A 469 8.26 -14.28 13.81
CA SER A 469 7.65 -15.27 12.92
C SER A 469 7.51 -14.69 11.50
N PRO A 470 7.86 -15.44 10.43
CA PRO A 470 7.67 -14.95 9.08
C PRO A 470 6.18 -14.85 8.70
N VAL A 471 5.89 -13.92 7.80
CA VAL A 471 4.54 -13.57 7.34
C VAL A 471 4.52 -13.56 5.82
N THR A 472 3.46 -14.12 5.24
CA THR A 472 3.29 -14.15 3.78
C THR A 472 2.50 -12.94 3.29
N VAL A 473 2.94 -12.31 2.20
CA VAL A 473 2.15 -11.28 1.50
C VAL A 473 1.63 -11.80 0.18
N ILE A 474 0.32 -11.66 -0.06
CA ILE A 474 -0.33 -12.00 -1.35
C ILE A 474 -0.75 -10.69 -2.02
N TYR A 475 -0.43 -10.50 -3.30
CA TYR A 475 -0.60 -9.21 -3.99
C TYR A 475 -0.80 -9.29 -5.49
N GLY A 476 -1.14 -8.15 -6.11
CA GLY A 476 -1.38 -7.94 -7.55
C GLY A 476 -0.45 -6.88 -8.20
N HIS A 477 -1.00 -5.97 -9.01
CA HIS A 477 -0.43 -4.69 -9.50
C HIS A 477 0.78 -4.69 -10.46
N ALA A 478 1.56 -5.77 -10.51
CA ALA A 478 2.85 -5.81 -11.21
C ALA A 478 2.88 -6.73 -12.45
N ALA A 479 1.84 -6.71 -13.29
CA ALA A 479 1.70 -7.51 -14.52
C ALA A 479 2.96 -7.57 -15.41
N GLY A 480 3.75 -6.50 -15.43
CA GLY A 480 5.01 -6.43 -16.18
C GLY A 480 6.07 -7.44 -15.72
N ARG A 481 6.00 -7.93 -14.48
CA ARG A 481 6.83 -9.01 -13.94
C ARG A 481 6.24 -10.41 -14.17
N GLY A 482 5.01 -10.48 -14.69
CA GLY A 482 4.22 -11.70 -14.73
C GLY A 482 3.96 -12.26 -13.33
N LEU A 483 3.79 -13.57 -13.24
CA LEU A 483 3.63 -14.26 -11.96
C LEU A 483 4.97 -14.16 -11.17
N ASP A 484 4.89 -13.68 -9.93
CA ASP A 484 6.05 -13.30 -9.08
C ASP A 484 5.97 -14.06 -7.76
N ILE A 485 6.52 -15.28 -7.74
CA ILE A 485 6.41 -16.22 -6.63
C ILE A 485 7.76 -16.33 -5.90
N LYS A 486 7.76 -15.88 -4.65
CA LYS A 486 8.90 -15.93 -3.72
C LYS A 486 8.50 -16.65 -2.43
N PRO A 487 9.44 -17.08 -1.58
CA PRO A 487 9.11 -17.83 -0.36
C PRO A 487 8.05 -17.16 0.53
N PHE A 488 8.12 -15.83 0.70
CA PHE A 488 7.23 -15.06 1.59
C PHE A 488 6.34 -14.04 0.88
N THR A 489 6.36 -13.99 -0.46
CA THR A 489 5.46 -13.12 -1.24
C THR A 489 4.89 -13.86 -2.46
N LYS A 490 3.62 -13.63 -2.79
CA LYS A 490 2.91 -14.28 -3.89
C LYS A 490 2.21 -13.20 -4.75
N GLY A 491 2.83 -12.83 -5.86
CA GLY A 491 2.29 -11.87 -6.82
C GLY A 491 1.44 -12.58 -7.88
N LEU A 492 0.14 -12.32 -7.91
CA LEU A 492 -0.85 -13.01 -8.73
C LEU A 492 -1.29 -12.21 -9.98
N ASP A 493 -0.82 -10.98 -10.15
CA ASP A 493 -1.10 -10.18 -11.35
C ASP A 493 -0.28 -10.67 -12.54
N THR A 494 -0.91 -11.51 -13.36
CA THR A 494 -0.35 -12.02 -14.61
C THR A 494 -0.77 -11.22 -15.84
N GLY A 495 -1.52 -10.13 -15.67
CA GLY A 495 -2.00 -9.30 -16.77
C GLY A 495 -3.16 -9.92 -17.56
N CYS A 496 -4.31 -10.12 -16.91
CA CYS A 496 -5.53 -10.69 -17.51
C CYS A 496 -6.23 -9.75 -18.51
N TYR A 497 -5.51 -9.32 -19.55
CA TYR A 497 -5.98 -8.49 -20.67
C TYR A 497 -5.16 -8.81 -21.93
N GLY A 498 -4.71 -10.06 -22.05
CA GLY A 498 -3.81 -10.54 -23.10
C GLY A 498 -2.90 -11.69 -22.66
N ARG A 499 -2.89 -12.01 -21.36
CA ARG A 499 -2.19 -13.17 -20.78
C ARG A 499 -3.17 -14.01 -19.98
N GLN A 500 -2.85 -14.34 -18.74
CA GLN A 500 -3.62 -15.26 -17.90
C GLN A 500 -4.23 -14.56 -16.67
N LEU A 501 -5.28 -15.16 -16.11
CA LEU A 501 -5.82 -14.89 -14.78
C LEU A 501 -5.30 -15.98 -13.84
N THR A 502 -4.70 -15.58 -12.73
CA THR A 502 -4.06 -16.53 -11.81
C THR A 502 -4.79 -16.59 -10.48
N ALA A 503 -4.93 -17.81 -9.95
CA ALA A 503 -5.41 -18.07 -8.61
C ALA A 503 -4.42 -18.93 -7.82
N LEU A 504 -4.37 -18.68 -6.51
CA LEU A 504 -3.66 -19.47 -5.52
C LEU A 504 -4.67 -20.19 -4.62
N ILE A 505 -4.62 -21.52 -4.62
CA ILE A 505 -5.54 -22.37 -3.89
C ILE A 505 -4.82 -23.02 -2.71
N LEU A 506 -5.41 -22.90 -1.52
CA LEU A 506 -5.02 -23.63 -0.31
C LEU A 506 -6.12 -24.63 0.05
N GLY A 507 -5.74 -25.82 0.51
CA GLY A 507 -6.66 -26.92 0.86
C GLY A 507 -6.73 -28.00 -0.21
N ASN A 508 -7.94 -28.52 -0.48
CA ASN A 508 -8.11 -29.62 -1.43
C ASN A 508 -7.80 -29.18 -2.87
N THR A 509 -6.72 -29.71 -3.43
CA THR A 509 -6.24 -29.42 -4.78
C THR A 509 -6.30 -30.66 -5.69
N SER A 510 -7.04 -31.69 -5.28
CA SER A 510 -7.14 -32.96 -6.01
C SER A 510 -7.69 -32.75 -7.42
N GLY A 511 -6.97 -33.25 -8.43
CA GLY A 511 -7.38 -33.15 -9.84
C GLY A 511 -7.08 -31.80 -10.49
N LEU A 512 -6.40 -30.88 -9.79
CA LEU A 512 -5.87 -29.65 -10.37
C LEU A 512 -4.39 -29.82 -10.69
N GLU A 513 -3.98 -29.28 -11.84
CA GLU A 513 -2.57 -29.18 -12.24
C GLU A 513 -2.12 -27.72 -12.06
N GLY A 514 -0.91 -27.53 -11.54
CA GLY A 514 -0.39 -26.21 -11.23
C GLY A 514 0.95 -26.24 -10.50
N GLN A 515 1.46 -25.06 -10.18
CA GLN A 515 2.72 -24.90 -9.45
C GLN A 515 2.48 -24.96 -7.94
N HIS A 516 3.25 -25.77 -7.22
CA HIS A 516 3.14 -25.85 -5.77
C HIS A 516 3.85 -24.69 -5.08
N VAL A 517 3.22 -24.15 -4.05
CA VAL A 517 3.78 -23.06 -3.24
C VAL A 517 3.46 -23.26 -1.75
N MET A 518 4.14 -22.50 -0.89
CA MET A 518 3.81 -22.43 0.54
C MET A 518 3.24 -21.06 0.91
N VAL A 519 2.19 -21.06 1.74
CA VAL A 519 1.62 -19.88 2.40
C VAL A 519 1.47 -20.21 3.87
N GLY A 520 2.30 -19.61 4.71
CA GLY A 520 2.39 -20.07 6.09
C GLY A 520 2.83 -21.54 6.11
N GLU A 521 2.20 -22.32 6.98
CA GLU A 521 2.43 -23.77 7.09
C GLU A 521 1.60 -24.58 6.07
N HIS A 522 0.83 -23.90 5.20
CA HIS A 522 -0.08 -24.54 4.27
C HIS A 522 0.55 -24.68 2.88
N ARG A 523 0.40 -25.88 2.31
CA ARG A 523 0.71 -26.14 0.90
C ARG A 523 -0.41 -25.62 0.02
N GLY A 524 -0.03 -24.91 -1.04
CA GLY A 524 -0.91 -24.38 -2.06
C GLY A 524 -0.59 -24.86 -3.46
N LEU A 525 -1.47 -24.47 -4.38
CA LEU A 525 -1.34 -24.68 -5.82
C LEU A 525 -1.69 -23.39 -6.57
N ILE A 526 -0.85 -22.97 -7.50
CA ILE A 526 -1.12 -21.89 -8.44
C ILE A 526 -1.77 -22.48 -9.68
N VAL A 527 -2.95 -21.97 -10.04
CA VAL A 527 -3.69 -22.35 -11.23
C VAL A 527 -4.01 -21.10 -12.03
N SER A 528 -3.76 -21.16 -13.34
CA SER A 528 -4.01 -20.04 -14.24
C SER A 528 -5.00 -20.43 -15.34
N GLU A 529 -5.67 -19.42 -15.89
CA GLU A 529 -6.63 -19.53 -16.99
C GLU A 529 -6.37 -18.42 -18.02
N GLU A 530 -6.38 -18.75 -19.30
CA GLU A 530 -6.14 -17.78 -20.37
C GLU A 530 -7.24 -16.71 -20.43
N CYS A 531 -6.83 -15.43 -20.54
CA CYS A 531 -7.75 -14.30 -20.62
C CYS A 531 -8.07 -13.86 -22.04
N GLY A 532 -7.37 -14.39 -23.05
CA GLY A 532 -7.52 -13.95 -24.43
C GLY A 532 -7.22 -12.47 -24.64
N ASN A 533 -7.38 -12.00 -25.88
CA ASN A 533 -7.18 -10.59 -26.20
C ASN A 533 -8.25 -9.73 -25.50
N ASN A 534 -7.81 -8.68 -24.79
CA ASN A 534 -8.66 -7.76 -24.04
C ASN A 534 -9.57 -8.42 -22.98
N GLY A 535 -9.22 -9.62 -22.48
CA GLY A 535 -9.96 -10.22 -21.35
C GLY A 535 -11.25 -10.97 -21.73
N THR A 536 -11.28 -11.61 -22.90
CA THR A 536 -12.47 -12.31 -23.45
C THR A 536 -12.38 -13.84 -23.39
#